data_AF-A0A7Y5HEI3-F1
#
_entry.id   AF-A0A7Y5HEI3-F1
#
_cell.length_a   1.000
_cell.length_b   1.000
_cell.length_c   1.000
_cell.angle_alpha   90.00
_cell.angle_beta   90.00
_cell.angle_gamma   90.00
#
_symmetry.space_group_name_H-M   'P 1'
#
loop_
_entity.id
_entity.type
_entity.pdbx_description
1 polymer ?
#
loop_
_entity_poly.entity_id
_entity_poly.type
_entity_poly.pdbx_seq_one_letter_code
_entity_poly.pdbx_strand_id
1 'polypeptide(L)'
;RREEAAGVDPGLAVTFSPAAGGAAWSAADSARVLHLLAAIPHGVTAMSSQVDGLVESSTNLAVVESDAGAVHVLCTSRSSVMSSLEQVALQHRALAALAGAQCEQGPRTPGWQPDPSSRVLAAVRESFRAVFGAEPRVTGIHAGLECGVLRERSPGLDMVSFGPDIRGAHSPDERVRIASVQNVYRLLGDVLGRLAGR
;
A
#
# COMPACT_ATOMS: atom_id res chain seq x y z
N ARG A 1 1.04 -24.48 10.43
CA ARG A 1 0.95 -23.15 11.09
C ARG A 1 2.26 -22.65 11.68
N ARG A 2 2.85 -23.20 12.77
CA ARG A 2 4.20 -22.74 13.20
C ARG A 2 5.31 -23.10 12.21
N GLU A 3 5.22 -24.27 11.59
CA GLU A 3 6.16 -24.69 10.53
C GLU A 3 6.10 -23.79 9.29
N GLU A 4 4.92 -23.24 8.97
CA GLU A 4 4.73 -22.33 7.84
C GLU A 4 5.31 -20.93 8.11
N ALA A 5 5.43 -20.53 9.38
CA ALA A 5 6.05 -19.27 9.77
C ALA A 5 7.59 -19.35 9.83
N ALA A 6 8.17 -20.55 9.70
CA ALA A 6 9.61 -20.75 9.77
C ALA A 6 10.33 -19.99 8.64
N GLY A 7 11.30 -19.15 8.98
CA GLY A 7 12.04 -18.32 8.03
C GLY A 7 11.29 -17.07 7.53
N VAL A 8 10.03 -16.88 7.93
CA VAL A 8 9.21 -15.71 7.56
C VAL A 8 9.00 -14.79 8.77
N ASP A 9 8.52 -15.34 9.88
CA ASP A 9 8.31 -14.59 11.14
C ASP A 9 8.95 -15.35 12.31
N PRO A 10 10.26 -15.11 12.59
CA PRO A 10 10.94 -15.75 13.70
C PRO A 10 10.43 -15.28 15.07
N GLY A 11 9.68 -14.18 15.13
CA GLY A 11 9.12 -13.60 16.36
C GLY A 11 7.76 -14.17 16.75
N LEU A 12 7.12 -14.99 15.91
CA LEU A 12 5.79 -15.51 16.17
C LEU A 12 5.73 -16.35 17.45
N ALA A 13 5.05 -15.81 18.46
CA ALA A 13 4.77 -16.49 19.71
C ALA A 13 3.26 -16.54 19.97
N VAL A 14 2.77 -17.71 20.40
CA VAL A 14 1.39 -17.87 20.89
C VAL A 14 1.47 -18.25 22.35
N THR A 15 0.87 -17.43 23.21
CA THR A 15 0.84 -17.59 24.67
C THR A 15 -0.59 -17.75 25.15
N PHE A 16 -0.77 -18.48 26.25
CA PHE A 16 -2.04 -18.62 26.93
C PHE A 16 -1.88 -18.10 28.35
N SER A 17 -2.75 -17.19 28.77
CA SER A 17 -2.79 -16.66 30.13
C SER A 17 -4.20 -16.79 30.69
N PRO A 18 -4.36 -17.19 31.97
CA PRO A 18 -5.66 -17.14 32.62
C PRO A 18 -6.26 -15.73 32.57
N ALA A 19 -7.56 -15.64 32.35
CA ALA A 19 -8.31 -14.39 32.37
C ALA A 19 -9.54 -14.55 33.30
N ALA A 20 -9.97 -13.44 33.90
CA ALA A 20 -11.21 -13.44 34.68
C ALA A 20 -12.40 -13.75 33.74
N GLY A 21 -13.35 -14.55 34.23
CA GLY A 21 -14.61 -14.78 33.52
C GLY A 21 -15.45 -13.51 33.46
N GLY A 22 -16.32 -13.42 32.45
CA GLY A 22 -17.21 -12.29 32.25
C GLY A 22 -18.33 -12.60 31.25
N ALA A 23 -19.06 -11.57 30.86
CA ALA A 23 -19.98 -11.67 29.73
C ALA A 23 -19.21 -12.09 28.48
N ALA A 24 -19.79 -13.02 27.71
CA ALA A 24 -19.20 -13.53 26.48
C ALA A 24 -20.25 -13.52 25.37
N TRP A 25 -19.78 -13.49 24.13
CA TRP A 25 -20.67 -13.67 22.98
C TRP A 25 -21.23 -15.08 22.93
N SER A 26 -22.36 -15.22 22.26
CA SER A 26 -22.91 -16.54 21.97
C SER A 26 -21.93 -17.35 21.11
N ALA A 27 -22.02 -18.68 21.18
CA ALA A 27 -21.24 -19.56 20.30
C ALA A 27 -21.53 -19.28 18.82
N ALA A 28 -22.77 -18.91 18.49
CA ALA A 28 -23.18 -18.58 17.13
C ALA A 28 -22.51 -17.30 16.61
N ASP A 29 -22.46 -16.25 17.43
CA ASP A 29 -21.83 -14.98 17.03
C ASP A 29 -20.31 -15.10 16.98
N SER A 30 -19.72 -15.83 17.92
CA SER A 30 -18.28 -16.16 17.91
C SER A 30 -17.89 -16.89 16.62
N ALA A 31 -18.65 -17.93 16.25
CA ALA A 31 -18.41 -18.66 15.00
C ALA A 31 -18.58 -17.76 13.77
N ARG A 32 -19.59 -16.88 13.77
CA ARG A 32 -19.84 -15.96 12.67
C ARG A 32 -18.69 -14.99 12.44
N VAL A 33 -18.16 -14.40 13.51
CA VAL A 33 -16.99 -13.50 13.45
C VAL A 33 -15.77 -14.27 12.96
N LEU A 34 -15.49 -15.46 13.50
CA LEU A 34 -14.34 -16.27 13.09
C LEU A 34 -14.43 -16.68 11.61
N HIS A 35 -15.61 -17.06 11.13
CA HIS A 35 -15.82 -17.39 9.71
C HIS A 35 -15.64 -16.17 8.80
N LEU A 36 -16.14 -15.01 9.21
CA LEU A 36 -15.93 -13.76 8.46
C LEU A 36 -14.44 -13.43 8.37
N LEU A 37 -13.72 -13.44 9.50
CA LEU A 37 -12.27 -13.15 9.54
C LEU A 37 -11.45 -14.15 8.70
N ALA A 38 -11.84 -15.42 8.70
CA ALA A 38 -11.19 -16.45 7.89
C ALA A 38 -11.49 -16.33 6.39
N ALA A 39 -12.62 -15.72 6.02
CA ALA A 39 -13.06 -15.58 4.63
C ALA A 39 -12.62 -14.26 3.98
N ILE A 40 -12.34 -13.22 4.77
CA ILE A 40 -11.82 -11.95 4.27
C ILE A 40 -10.47 -12.18 3.57
N PRO A 41 -10.31 -11.75 2.30
CA PRO A 41 -9.03 -11.88 1.62
C PRO A 41 -7.94 -11.09 2.35
N HIS A 42 -6.70 -11.58 2.31
CA HIS A 42 -5.55 -10.89 2.90
C HIS A 42 -4.29 -11.14 2.07
N GLY A 43 -3.48 -10.10 1.88
CA GLY A 43 -2.26 -10.12 1.08
C GLY A 43 -2.48 -9.73 -0.38
N VAL A 44 -1.60 -10.25 -1.25
CA VAL A 44 -1.64 -10.02 -2.70
C VAL A 44 -2.83 -10.77 -3.30
N THR A 45 -3.67 -10.05 -4.05
CA THR A 45 -4.81 -10.64 -4.76
C THR A 45 -4.58 -10.74 -6.27
N ALA A 46 -3.72 -9.89 -6.84
CA ALA A 46 -3.30 -9.98 -8.23
C ALA A 46 -1.91 -9.36 -8.47
N MET A 47 -1.11 -10.00 -9.32
CA MET A 47 0.11 -9.42 -9.90
C MET A 47 -0.23 -8.67 -11.19
N SER A 48 0.53 -7.63 -11.51
CA SER A 48 0.38 -6.87 -12.74
C SER A 48 0.71 -7.72 -13.97
N SER A 49 -0.14 -7.67 -14.98
CA SER A 49 0.13 -8.25 -16.29
C SER A 49 0.99 -7.36 -17.19
N GLN A 50 1.19 -6.09 -16.81
CA GLN A 50 1.91 -5.10 -17.60
C GLN A 50 3.33 -4.83 -17.08
N VAL A 51 3.56 -5.03 -15.77
CA VAL A 51 4.86 -4.78 -15.14
C VAL A 51 5.27 -6.02 -14.34
N ASP A 52 6.30 -6.71 -14.85
CA ASP A 52 6.80 -7.92 -14.22
C ASP A 52 7.24 -7.68 -12.76
N GLY A 53 6.84 -8.61 -11.89
CA GLY A 53 7.12 -8.55 -10.45
C GLY A 53 6.36 -7.47 -9.66
N LEU A 54 5.51 -6.64 -10.28
CA LEU A 54 4.74 -5.61 -9.58
C LEU A 54 3.38 -6.15 -9.11
N VAL A 55 3.05 -5.93 -7.84
CA VAL A 55 1.70 -6.21 -7.32
C VAL A 55 0.70 -5.22 -7.92
N GLU A 56 -0.35 -5.72 -8.55
CA GLU A 56 -1.45 -4.89 -9.04
C GLU A 56 -2.42 -4.59 -7.90
N SER A 57 -2.98 -5.63 -7.28
CA SER A 57 -4.02 -5.53 -6.26
C SER A 57 -3.63 -6.28 -4.99
N SER A 58 -3.97 -5.69 -3.84
CA SER A 58 -3.83 -6.33 -2.52
C SER A 58 -4.91 -5.84 -1.56
N THR A 59 -5.09 -6.57 -0.47
CA THR A 59 -5.95 -6.15 0.63
C THR A 59 -5.39 -6.62 1.95
N ASN A 60 -5.48 -5.77 2.97
CA ASN A 60 -4.91 -6.00 4.29
C ASN A 60 -6.02 -5.92 5.34
N LEU A 61 -6.33 -7.05 5.97
CA LEU A 61 -7.09 -7.08 7.22
C LEU A 61 -6.19 -6.49 8.32
N ALA A 62 -6.40 -5.21 8.61
CA ALA A 62 -5.45 -4.36 9.32
C ALA A 62 -5.70 -4.32 10.83
N VAL A 63 -6.96 -4.19 11.22
CA VAL A 63 -7.37 -4.04 12.62
C VAL A 63 -8.64 -4.86 12.85
N VAL A 64 -8.64 -5.60 13.96
CA VAL A 64 -9.83 -6.26 14.50
C VAL A 64 -9.94 -5.84 15.95
N GLU A 65 -11.01 -5.13 16.25
CA GLU A 65 -11.30 -4.60 17.58
C GLU A 65 -12.70 -4.98 17.99
N SER A 66 -12.90 -5.20 19.29
CA SER A 66 -14.20 -5.50 19.87
C SER A 66 -14.49 -4.55 21.02
N ASP A 67 -15.70 -4.00 21.05
CA ASP A 67 -16.22 -3.24 22.18
C ASP A 67 -17.44 -3.95 22.80
N ALA A 68 -18.15 -3.28 23.71
CA ALA A 68 -19.28 -3.85 24.44
C ALA A 68 -20.48 -4.24 23.55
N GLY A 69 -20.54 -3.80 22.29
CA GLY A 69 -21.68 -4.03 21.40
C GLY A 69 -21.35 -4.50 19.99
N ALA A 70 -20.09 -4.37 19.53
CA ALA A 70 -19.73 -4.67 18.15
C ALA A 70 -18.31 -5.20 17.97
N VAL A 71 -18.08 -5.80 16.80
CA VAL A 71 -16.75 -6.10 16.26
C VAL A 71 -16.51 -5.22 15.06
N HIS A 72 -15.41 -4.47 15.10
CA HIS A 72 -14.97 -3.61 14.02
C HIS A 72 -13.81 -4.29 13.29
N VAL A 73 -13.97 -4.47 11.98
CA VAL A 73 -12.95 -5.05 11.11
C VAL A 73 -12.56 -4.03 10.07
N LEU A 74 -11.33 -3.52 10.16
CA LEU A 74 -10.79 -2.57 9.20
C LEU A 74 -9.94 -3.30 8.16
N CYS A 75 -10.31 -3.17 6.90
CA CYS A 75 -9.52 -3.65 5.78
C CYS A 75 -9.02 -2.47 4.94
N THR A 76 -7.75 -2.49 4.54
CA THR A 76 -7.18 -1.52 3.59
C THR A 76 -6.88 -2.22 2.28
N SER A 77 -7.56 -1.81 1.21
CA SER A 77 -7.39 -2.39 -0.13
C SER A 77 -6.67 -1.41 -1.05
N ARG A 78 -5.85 -1.96 -1.95
CA ARG A 78 -5.04 -1.17 -2.90
C ARG A 78 -5.10 -1.81 -4.27
N SER A 79 -5.15 -0.98 -5.31
CA SER A 79 -4.96 -1.43 -6.69
C SER A 79 -4.40 -0.31 -7.56
N SER A 80 -3.56 -0.65 -8.54
CA SER A 80 -3.23 0.27 -9.65
C SER A 80 -4.34 0.34 -10.72
N VAL A 81 -5.29 -0.59 -10.69
CA VAL A 81 -6.46 -0.68 -11.57
C VAL A 81 -7.74 -0.47 -10.78
N MET A 82 -8.48 0.60 -11.08
CA MET A 82 -9.66 1.02 -10.29
C MET A 82 -10.80 -0.01 -10.30
N SER A 83 -11.04 -0.68 -11.42
CA SER A 83 -12.05 -1.75 -11.49
C SER A 83 -11.66 -2.95 -10.62
N SER A 84 -10.37 -3.29 -10.51
CA SER A 84 -9.89 -4.33 -9.59
C SER A 84 -10.10 -3.92 -8.11
N LEU A 85 -9.90 -2.64 -7.76
CA LEU A 85 -10.19 -2.14 -6.41
C LEU A 85 -11.70 -2.25 -6.08
N GLU A 86 -12.56 -1.92 -7.05
CA GLU A 86 -14.00 -2.05 -6.93
C GLU A 86 -14.45 -3.50 -6.73
N GLN A 87 -13.78 -4.43 -7.40
CA GLN A 87 -14.05 -5.85 -7.24
C GLN A 87 -13.71 -6.34 -5.83
N VAL A 88 -12.57 -5.93 -5.27
CA VAL A 88 -12.23 -6.23 -3.86
C VAL A 88 -13.26 -5.63 -2.91
N ALA A 89 -13.68 -4.39 -3.16
CA ALA A 89 -14.68 -3.72 -2.35
C ALA A 89 -16.08 -4.37 -2.45
N LEU A 90 -16.42 -4.94 -3.61
CA LEU A 90 -17.62 -5.76 -3.80
C LEU A 90 -17.53 -7.06 -2.99
N GLN A 91 -16.38 -7.74 -3.03
CA GLN A 91 -16.15 -8.96 -2.26
C GLN A 91 -16.30 -8.73 -0.76
N HIS A 92 -15.73 -7.65 -0.22
CA HIS A 92 -15.91 -7.29 1.20
C HIS A 92 -17.38 -7.07 1.56
N ARG A 93 -18.14 -6.35 0.71
CA ARG A 93 -19.59 -6.15 0.93
C ARG A 93 -20.36 -7.46 0.92
N ALA A 94 -20.04 -8.36 -0.01
CA ALA A 94 -20.67 -9.67 -0.08
C ALA A 94 -20.40 -10.51 1.18
N LEU A 95 -19.15 -10.55 1.65
CA LEU A 95 -18.77 -11.27 2.87
C LEU A 95 -19.44 -10.67 4.11
N ALA A 96 -19.48 -9.35 4.23
CA ALA A 96 -20.18 -8.68 5.32
C ALA A 96 -21.67 -9.02 5.31
N ALA A 97 -22.34 -8.97 4.16
CA ALA A 97 -23.75 -9.33 4.03
C ALA A 97 -24.02 -10.80 4.42
N LEU A 98 -23.17 -11.74 4.00
CA LEU A 98 -23.26 -13.14 4.39
C LEU A 98 -23.08 -13.35 5.89
N ALA A 99 -22.25 -12.53 6.53
CA ALA A 99 -22.06 -12.53 7.98
C ALA A 99 -23.11 -11.69 8.74
N GLY A 100 -24.06 -11.05 8.06
CA GLY A 100 -25.02 -10.13 8.69
C GLY A 100 -24.38 -8.87 9.29
N ALA A 101 -23.21 -8.48 8.81
CA ALA A 101 -22.48 -7.28 9.18
C ALA A 101 -22.76 -6.12 8.22
N GLN A 102 -22.54 -4.89 8.69
CA GLN A 102 -22.53 -3.69 7.85
C GLN A 102 -21.13 -3.48 7.26
N CYS A 103 -21.05 -2.96 6.04
CA CYS A 103 -19.78 -2.63 5.39
C CYS A 103 -19.85 -1.23 4.77
N GLU A 104 -18.99 -0.35 5.28
CA GLU A 104 -18.80 0.99 4.77
C GLU A 104 -17.47 1.07 3.99
N GLN A 105 -17.45 1.91 2.95
CA GLN A 105 -16.24 2.13 2.15
C GLN A 105 -15.72 3.54 2.39
N GLY A 106 -14.43 3.62 2.74
CA GLY A 106 -13.73 4.88 2.91
C GLY A 106 -13.41 5.58 1.59
N PRO A 107 -12.75 6.75 1.67
CA PRO A 107 -12.32 7.50 0.49
C PRO A 107 -11.34 6.69 -0.35
N ARG A 108 -11.37 6.94 -1.66
CA ARG A 108 -10.52 6.27 -2.65
C ARG A 108 -9.45 7.23 -3.14
N THR A 109 -8.24 6.72 -3.31
CA THR A 109 -7.15 7.43 -3.98
C THR A 109 -6.94 6.77 -5.33
N PRO A 110 -7.00 7.51 -6.45
CA PRO A 110 -6.78 6.94 -7.77
C PRO A 110 -5.34 6.45 -7.91
N GLY A 111 -5.15 5.38 -8.70
CA GLY A 111 -3.83 4.93 -9.11
C GLY A 111 -3.12 5.96 -10.00
N TRP A 112 -1.79 5.94 -9.98
CA TRP A 112 -0.96 6.72 -10.90
C TRP A 112 -0.30 5.77 -11.91
N GLN A 113 -0.82 5.78 -13.14
CA GLN A 113 -0.30 4.93 -14.21
C GLN A 113 1.02 5.49 -14.77
N PRO A 114 2.01 4.63 -15.07
CA PRO A 114 3.26 5.05 -15.69
C PRO A 114 3.05 5.68 -17.07
N ASP A 115 3.83 6.72 -17.38
CA ASP A 115 3.91 7.32 -18.72
C ASP A 115 5.37 7.29 -19.20
N PRO A 116 5.76 6.30 -20.02
CA PRO A 116 7.11 6.21 -20.57
C PRO A 116 7.49 7.38 -21.50
N SER A 117 6.50 8.12 -22.01
CA SER A 117 6.69 9.26 -22.91
C SER A 117 6.89 10.60 -22.18
N SER A 118 6.81 10.59 -20.84
CA SER A 118 6.98 11.77 -19.99
C SER A 118 8.28 12.53 -20.29
N ARG A 119 8.14 13.83 -20.58
CA ARG A 119 9.27 14.73 -20.83
C ARG A 119 10.05 14.96 -19.54
N VAL A 120 9.37 15.08 -18.40
CA VAL A 120 10.00 15.22 -17.09
C VAL A 120 10.78 13.96 -16.73
N LEU A 121 10.24 12.76 -16.99
CA LEU A 121 10.96 11.50 -16.79
C LEU A 121 12.25 11.45 -17.62
N ALA A 122 12.20 11.83 -18.89
CA ALA A 122 13.38 11.90 -19.75
C ALA A 122 14.45 12.85 -19.16
N ALA A 123 14.05 14.05 -18.74
CA ALA A 123 14.94 15.02 -18.10
C ALA A 123 15.58 14.47 -16.82
N VAL A 124 14.83 13.74 -16.00
CA VAL A 124 15.32 13.10 -14.77
C VAL A 124 16.33 12.00 -15.09
N ARG A 125 16.10 11.18 -16.12
CA ARG A 125 17.05 10.14 -16.54
C ARG A 125 18.36 10.72 -17.06
N GLU A 126 18.30 11.80 -17.83
CA GLU A 126 19.48 12.53 -18.28
C GLU A 126 20.25 13.16 -17.11
N SER A 127 19.52 13.79 -16.18
CA SER A 127 20.12 14.42 -15.01
C SER A 127 20.78 13.41 -14.08
N PHE A 128 20.13 12.27 -13.85
CA PHE A 128 20.67 11.19 -13.03
C PHE A 128 21.98 10.64 -13.62
N ARG A 129 22.03 10.42 -14.94
CA ARG A 129 23.27 10.04 -15.62
C ARG A 129 24.37 11.08 -15.49
N ALA A 130 24.05 12.35 -15.66
CA ALA A 130 25.04 13.42 -15.57
C ALA A 130 25.61 13.57 -14.14
N VAL A 131 24.76 13.47 -13.12
CA VAL A 131 25.14 13.69 -11.73
C VAL A 131 25.83 12.46 -11.11
N PHE A 132 25.42 11.24 -11.50
CA PHE A 132 25.86 10.00 -10.84
C PHE A 132 26.62 9.03 -11.75
N GLY A 133 26.68 9.26 -13.07
CA GLY A 133 27.37 8.37 -14.01
C GLY A 133 26.71 6.99 -14.17
N ALA A 134 25.44 6.85 -13.82
CA ALA A 134 24.69 5.59 -13.86
C ALA A 134 23.27 5.79 -14.39
N GLU A 135 22.60 4.72 -14.81
CA GLU A 135 21.17 4.74 -15.14
C GLU A 135 20.33 4.67 -13.86
N PRO A 136 19.26 5.49 -13.73
CA PRO A 136 18.33 5.34 -12.63
C PRO A 136 17.46 4.08 -12.81
N ARG A 137 17.06 3.48 -11.69
CA ARG A 137 15.99 2.47 -11.70
C ARG A 137 14.64 3.18 -11.80
N VAL A 138 13.96 3.03 -12.93
CA VAL A 138 12.58 3.48 -13.13
C VAL A 138 11.63 2.33 -12.78
N THR A 139 10.72 2.54 -11.84
CA THR A 139 9.83 1.47 -11.36
C THR A 139 8.52 2.05 -10.83
N GLY A 140 7.46 1.24 -10.88
CA GLY A 140 6.24 1.49 -10.12
C GLY A 140 6.37 0.96 -8.69
N ILE A 141 5.55 1.48 -7.77
CA ILE A 141 5.48 0.98 -6.40
C ILE A 141 4.04 0.59 -6.07
N HIS A 142 3.86 -0.49 -5.32
CA HIS A 142 2.56 -0.87 -4.78
C HIS A 142 2.30 -0.11 -3.46
N ALA A 143 2.20 1.22 -3.57
CA ALA A 143 1.94 2.13 -2.46
C ALA A 143 1.10 3.32 -2.93
N GLY A 144 0.52 4.07 -1.99
CA GLY A 144 -0.20 5.30 -2.30
C GLY A 144 0.76 6.47 -2.49
N LEU A 145 0.65 7.16 -3.62
CA LEU A 145 1.30 8.45 -3.87
C LEU A 145 0.24 9.48 -4.22
N GLU A 146 0.44 10.72 -3.77
CA GLU A 146 -0.48 11.83 -4.06
C GLU A 146 -0.54 12.15 -5.57
N CYS A 147 0.44 11.70 -6.36
CA CYS A 147 0.47 11.85 -7.82
C CYS A 147 -0.80 11.37 -8.53
N GLY A 148 -1.49 10.35 -7.99
CA GLY A 148 -2.78 9.92 -8.53
C GLY A 148 -3.83 11.03 -8.42
N VAL A 149 -3.94 11.64 -7.23
CA VAL A 149 -4.89 12.74 -6.94
C VAL A 149 -4.50 13.99 -7.72
N LEU A 150 -3.21 14.30 -7.79
CA LEU A 150 -2.71 15.45 -8.55
C LEU A 150 -3.08 15.33 -10.03
N ARG A 151 -2.95 14.13 -10.61
CA ARG A 151 -3.33 13.89 -12.02
C ARG A 151 -4.83 14.08 -12.27
N GLU A 152 -5.67 13.60 -11.36
CA GLU A 152 -7.12 13.76 -11.46
C GLU A 152 -7.53 15.24 -11.42
N ARG A 153 -6.90 16.01 -10.51
CA ARG A 153 -7.17 17.45 -10.36
C ARG A 153 -6.52 18.33 -11.41
N SER A 154 -5.44 17.86 -12.05
CA SER A 154 -4.71 18.60 -13.06
C SER A 154 -4.38 17.69 -14.25
N PRO A 155 -5.37 17.40 -15.10
CA PRO A 155 -5.17 16.60 -16.31
C PRO A 155 -4.08 17.21 -17.20
N GLY A 156 -3.13 16.39 -17.65
CA GLY A 156 -2.01 16.83 -18.47
C GLY A 156 -0.77 17.31 -17.70
N LEU A 157 -0.81 17.32 -16.35
CA LEU A 157 0.38 17.56 -15.54
C LEU A 157 1.38 16.40 -15.72
N ASP A 158 2.56 16.73 -16.25
CA ASP A 158 3.69 15.79 -16.39
C ASP A 158 4.45 15.69 -15.05
N MET A 159 4.64 14.46 -14.55
CA MET A 159 5.10 14.22 -13.18
C MET A 159 6.09 13.06 -13.09
N VAL A 160 7.00 13.19 -12.14
CA VAL A 160 7.87 12.11 -11.65
C VAL A 160 7.87 12.17 -10.12
N SER A 161 8.18 11.05 -9.47
CA SER A 161 8.47 11.01 -8.04
C SER A 161 9.85 10.40 -7.83
N PHE A 162 10.68 11.06 -7.03
CA PHE A 162 11.97 10.57 -6.57
C PHE A 162 12.27 11.17 -5.19
N GLY A 163 13.08 10.49 -4.39
CA GLY A 163 13.35 10.90 -3.01
C GLY A 163 14.56 10.19 -2.41
N PRO A 164 14.94 10.55 -1.16
CA PRO A 164 16.08 9.97 -0.49
C PRO A 164 15.77 8.56 0.03
N ASP A 165 16.81 7.85 0.48
CA ASP A 165 16.64 6.55 1.13
C ASP A 165 16.06 6.77 2.53
N ILE A 166 14.77 6.47 2.69
CA ILE A 166 14.05 6.46 3.97
C ILE A 166 13.74 5.01 4.33
N ARG A 167 13.99 4.62 5.59
CA ARG A 167 13.71 3.27 6.11
C ARG A 167 12.84 3.35 7.35
N GLY A 168 11.91 2.41 7.50
CA GLY A 168 11.00 2.36 8.65
C GLY A 168 9.96 3.49 8.65
N ALA A 169 9.64 4.06 7.49
CA ALA A 169 8.60 5.09 7.38
C ALA A 169 7.30 4.60 8.05
N HIS A 170 6.62 5.50 8.77
CA HIS A 170 5.42 5.20 9.57
C HIS A 170 5.65 4.30 10.79
N SER A 171 6.90 4.19 11.26
CA SER A 171 7.23 3.51 12.53
C SER A 171 8.14 4.39 13.39
N PRO A 172 8.25 4.14 14.70
CA PRO A 172 9.25 4.81 15.54
C PRO A 172 10.70 4.61 15.07
N ASP A 173 10.97 3.60 14.24
CA ASP A 173 12.29 3.32 13.65
C ASP A 173 12.60 4.14 12.39
N GLU A 174 11.72 5.09 12.04
CA GLU A 174 11.85 5.94 10.85
C GLU A 174 13.18 6.71 10.86
N ARG A 175 13.93 6.57 9.77
CA ARG A 175 15.22 7.23 9.59
C ARG A 175 15.54 7.47 8.12
N VAL A 176 16.26 8.56 7.87
CA VAL A 176 16.72 8.96 6.54
C VAL A 176 18.23 8.87 6.43
N ARG A 177 18.74 8.38 5.30
CA ARG A 177 20.18 8.38 5.02
C ARG A 177 20.62 9.76 4.57
N ILE A 178 21.35 10.50 5.42
CA ILE A 178 21.83 11.87 5.16
C ILE A 178 22.53 12.00 3.79
N ALA A 179 23.44 11.08 3.45
CA ALA A 179 24.12 11.12 2.14
C ALA A 179 23.18 11.06 0.94
N SER A 180 22.05 10.33 1.05
CA SER A 180 21.06 10.26 -0.03
C SER A 180 20.27 11.56 -0.19
N VAL A 181 20.09 12.34 0.88
CA VAL A 181 19.47 13.68 0.81
C VAL A 181 20.31 14.61 -0.05
N GLN A 182 21.64 14.57 0.09
CA GLN A 182 22.55 15.33 -0.76
C GLN A 182 22.46 14.89 -2.23
N ASN A 183 22.26 13.59 -2.51
CA ASN A 183 22.05 13.10 -3.87
C ASN A 183 20.76 13.68 -4.47
N VAL A 184 19.66 13.64 -3.72
CA VAL A 184 18.38 14.24 -4.16
C VAL A 184 18.54 15.72 -4.45
N TYR A 185 19.23 16.47 -3.59
CA TYR A 185 19.47 17.89 -3.80
C TYR A 185 20.23 18.18 -5.10
N ARG A 186 21.31 17.42 -5.36
CA ARG A 186 22.08 17.54 -6.60
C ARG A 186 21.27 17.19 -7.84
N LEU A 187 20.50 16.10 -7.77
CA LEU A 187 19.62 15.67 -8.86
C LEU A 187 18.54 16.72 -9.15
N LEU A 188 17.87 17.21 -8.11
CA LEU A 188 16.82 18.22 -8.24
C LEU A 188 17.37 19.50 -8.89
N GLY A 189 18.53 19.98 -8.45
CA GLY A 189 19.16 21.17 -9.03
C GLY A 189 19.48 21.01 -10.52
N ASP A 190 20.04 19.87 -10.92
CA ASP A 190 20.36 19.58 -12.33
C ASP A 190 19.08 19.44 -13.18
N VAL A 191 18.04 18.75 -12.67
CA VAL A 191 16.73 18.65 -13.33
C VAL A 191 16.10 20.02 -13.56
N LEU A 192 16.07 20.88 -12.53
CA LEU A 192 15.52 22.23 -12.65
C LEU A 192 16.30 23.06 -13.66
N GLY A 193 17.64 23.00 -13.63
CA GLY A 193 18.49 23.69 -14.60
C GLY A 193 18.21 23.25 -16.04
N ARG A 194 18.05 21.95 -16.29
CA ARG A 194 17.71 21.42 -17.62
C ARG A 194 16.33 21.82 -18.10
N LEU A 195 15.35 21.86 -17.19
CA LEU A 195 13.98 22.22 -17.56
C LEU A 195 13.81 23.72 -17.78
N ALA A 196 14.54 24.56 -17.03
CA ALA A 196 14.50 26.02 -17.17
C ALA A 196 15.30 26.55 -18.37
N GLY A 197 16.31 25.81 -18.83
CA GLY A 197 17.09 26.14 -20.04
C GLY A 197 16.41 25.74 -21.36
N ARG A 198 15.17 25.25 -21.31
CA ARG A 198 14.32 24.95 -22.47
C ARG A 198 13.16 25.92 -22.52
#